data_AF-X0U3U5-F1
#
_entry.id   AF-X0U3U5-F1
#
_cell.length_a   1.000
_cell.length_b   1.000
_cell.length_c   1.000
_cell.angle_alpha   90.00
_cell.angle_beta   90.00
_cell.angle_gamma   90.00
#
_symmetry.space_group_name_H-M   'P 1'
#
loop_
_entity.id
_entity.type
_entity.pdbx_description
1 polymer ?
#
loop_
_entity_poly.entity_id
_entity_poly.type
_entity_poly.pdbx_seq_one_letter_code
_entity_poly.pdbx_strand_id
1 'polypeptide(L)' 'MKHMDDKFNRIQDPDAKIPNDEPVFLLRAQDVTAATAVRIWADLQLLENPTPAGFVKCDKAREWAKEMDLWPKKKIAD' A
#
# COMPACT_ATOMS: atom_id res chain seq x y z
N MET A 1 -4.07 -12.19 -14.06
CA MET A 1 -3.87 -10.74 -13.82
C MET A 1 -2.37 -10.48 -13.97
N LYS A 2 -1.88 -10.29 -15.21
CA LYS A 2 -0.48 -9.87 -15.45
C LYS A 2 -0.34 -8.49 -14.82
N HIS A 3 0.70 -8.22 -14.05
CA HIS A 3 1.07 -6.87 -13.60
C HIS A 3 0.95 -5.93 -14.81
N MET A 4 -0.12 -5.11 -14.89
CA MET A 4 -0.64 -4.57 -16.16
C MET A 4 0.18 -3.43 -16.77
N ASP A 5 1.39 -3.19 -16.29
CA ASP A 5 2.30 -2.22 -16.87
C ASP A 5 3.73 -2.48 -16.34
N ASP A 6 4.71 -2.68 -17.22
CA ASP A 6 6.10 -3.02 -16.85
C ASP A 6 6.75 -1.95 -15.95
N LYS A 7 6.23 -0.71 -15.98
CA LYS A 7 6.67 0.38 -15.09
C LYS A 7 6.35 0.10 -13.60
N PHE A 8 5.44 -0.82 -13.31
CA PHE A 8 5.09 -1.26 -11.95
C PHE A 8 5.85 -2.52 -11.50
N ASN A 9 6.76 -3.10 -12.31
CA ASN A 9 7.77 -4.07 -11.85
C ASN A 9 8.77 -3.48 -10.83
N ARG A 10 8.54 -2.23 -10.40
CA ARG A 10 9.27 -1.55 -9.33
C ARG A 10 8.75 -1.87 -7.93
N ILE A 11 7.93 -2.91 -7.72
CA ILE A 11 7.72 -3.40 -6.34
C ILE A 11 9.08 -3.90 -5.85
N GLN A 12 9.78 -3.04 -5.12
CA GLN A 12 11.08 -3.33 -4.55
C GLN A 12 10.83 -4.18 -3.32
N ASP A 13 11.14 -5.46 -3.42
CA ASP A 13 11.41 -6.30 -2.27
C ASP A 13 12.93 -6.51 -2.18
N PRO A 14 13.69 -5.49 -1.74
CA PRO A 14 15.16 -5.58 -1.73
C PRO A 14 15.66 -6.67 -0.78
N ASP A 15 14.81 -7.11 0.15
CA ASP A 15 15.12 -8.15 1.12
C ASP A 15 14.70 -9.55 0.66
N ALA A 16 14.04 -9.69 -0.50
CA ALA A 16 13.51 -10.93 -1.05
C ALA A 16 12.64 -11.73 -0.05
N LYS A 17 11.82 -11.02 0.75
CA LYS A 17 10.95 -11.59 1.78
C LYS A 17 9.57 -11.99 1.28
N ILE A 18 9.15 -11.53 0.10
CA ILE A 18 7.87 -11.84 -0.51
C ILE A 18 8.05 -13.08 -1.41
N PRO A 19 7.38 -14.20 -1.12
CA PRO A 19 7.38 -15.37 -1.99
C PRO A 19 6.92 -15.03 -3.42
N ASN A 20 7.53 -15.68 -4.42
CA ASN A 20 7.21 -15.43 -5.84
C ASN A 20 5.75 -15.78 -6.22
N ASP A 21 5.10 -16.64 -5.45
CA ASP A 21 3.73 -17.09 -5.63
C ASP A 21 2.72 -16.30 -4.77
N GLU A 22 3.19 -15.37 -3.94
CA GLU A 22 2.30 -14.51 -3.16
C GLU A 22 1.65 -13.46 -4.08
N PRO A 23 0.31 -13.38 -4.13
CA PRO A 23 -0.36 -12.37 -4.94
C PRO A 23 -0.21 -10.99 -4.30
N VAL A 24 0.51 -10.10 -4.98
CA VAL A 24 0.70 -8.70 -4.55
C VAL A 24 0.00 -7.73 -5.50
N PHE A 25 -0.60 -6.67 -4.93
CA PHE A 25 -1.15 -5.55 -5.70
C PHE A 25 -0.65 -4.21 -5.13
N LEU A 26 -0.59 -3.19 -6.00
CA LEU A 26 -0.10 -1.85 -5.67
C LEU A 26 -1.28 -0.86 -5.65
N LEU A 27 -1.34 -0.02 -4.60
CA LEU A 27 -2.25 1.11 -4.51
C LEU A 27 -1.50 2.42 -4.75
N ARG A 28 -1.99 3.26 -5.66
CA ARG A 28 -1.37 4.55 -5.97
C ARG A 28 -2.18 5.68 -5.33
N ALA A 29 -1.50 6.72 -4.86
CA ALA A 29 -2.16 7.90 -4.30
C ALA A 29 -3.09 8.63 -5.29
N GLN A 30 -2.89 8.45 -6.60
CA GLN A 30 -3.77 8.99 -7.63
C GLN A 30 -5.14 8.30 -7.68
N ASP A 31 -5.25 7.06 -7.18
CA ASP A 31 -6.48 6.29 -7.22
C ASP A 31 -7.40 6.77 -6.09
N VAL A 32 -8.63 7.17 -6.46
CA VAL A 32 -9.57 7.82 -5.54
C VAL A 32 -9.94 6.97 -4.31
N THR A 33 -9.86 5.65 -4.42
CA THR A 33 -10.21 4.70 -3.35
C THR A 33 -9.02 4.24 -2.52
N ALA A 34 -7.79 4.56 -2.93
CA ALA A 34 -6.60 3.93 -2.40
C ALA A 34 -6.32 4.32 -0.93
N ALA A 35 -6.43 5.60 -0.58
CA ALA A 35 -6.26 6.05 0.80
C ALA A 35 -7.28 5.40 1.76
N THR A 36 -8.53 5.26 1.32
CA THR A 36 -9.58 4.59 2.10
C THR A 36 -9.28 3.10 2.28
N ALA A 37 -8.85 2.41 1.22
CA ALA A 37 -8.50 0.99 1.29
C ALA A 37 -7.35 0.74 2.29
N VAL A 38 -6.32 1.59 2.30
CA VAL A 38 -5.19 1.48 3.23
C VAL A 38 -5.64 1.67 4.69
N ARG A 39 -6.54 2.61 4.97
CA ARG A 39 -7.10 2.80 6.32
C ARG A 39 -7.87 1.58 6.80
N ILE A 40 -8.78 1.08 5.95
CA ILE A 40 -9.60 -0.09 6.27
C ILE A 40 -8.70 -1.31 6.52
N TRP A 41 -7.66 -1.50 5.69
CA TRP A 41 -6.68 -2.57 5.91
C TRP A 41 -6.01 -2.44 7.28
N ALA A 42 -5.55 -1.25 7.68
CA ALA A 42 -4.91 -1.04 8.97
C ALA A 42 -5.86 -1.32 10.16
N ASP A 43 -7.13 -0.94 10.04
CA ASP A 43 -8.15 -1.19 11.07
C ASP A 43 -8.43 -2.70 11.21
N LEU A 44 -8.63 -3.40 10.08
CA LEU A 44 -8.83 -4.85 10.08
C LEU A 44 -7.60 -5.62 10.58
N GLN A 45 -6.39 -5.19 10.19
CA GLN A 45 -5.15 -5.83 10.60
C GLN A 45 -4.95 -5.80 12.12
N LEU A 46 -5.35 -4.71 12.80
CA LEU A 46 -5.29 -4.62 14.26
C LEU A 46 -6.40 -5.40 14.95
N LEU A 47 -7.58 -5.48 14.33
CA LEU A 47 -8.67 -6.29 14.87
C LEU A 47 -8.29 -7.79 14.89
N GLU A 48 -7.70 -8.27 13.79
CA GLU A 48 -7.38 -9.69 13.62
C GLU A 48 -6.04 -10.11 14.24
N ASN A 49 -5.06 -9.19 14.34
CA ASN A 49 -3.71 -9.53 14.82
C ASN A 49 -3.07 -8.38 15.63
N PRO A 50 -3.56 -8.09 16.84
CA PRO A 50 -3.12 -6.96 17.67
C PRO A 50 -1.76 -7.22 18.33
N THR A 51 -0.69 -7.26 17.54
CA THR A 51 0.69 -7.39 18.02
C THR A 51 1.37 -6.02 18.06
N PRO A 52 2.35 -5.78 18.96
CA PRO A 52 3.11 -4.52 18.98
C PRO A 52 3.72 -4.15 17.62
N ALA A 53 4.26 -5.14 16.89
CA ALA A 53 4.77 -4.94 15.54
C ALA A 53 3.64 -4.61 14.53
N GLY A 54 2.45 -5.20 14.69
CA GLY A 54 1.25 -4.88 13.93
C GLY A 54 0.81 -3.42 14.13
N PHE A 55 0.82 -2.92 15.37
CA PHE A 55 0.53 -1.52 15.68
C PHE A 55 1.45 -0.56 14.93
N VAL A 56 2.76 -0.81 14.93
CA VAL A 56 3.73 0.03 14.19
C VAL A 56 3.45 0.01 12.68
N LYS A 57 3.17 -1.17 12.09
CA LYS A 57 2.82 -1.28 10.67
C LYS A 57 1.53 -0.53 10.31
N CYS A 58 0.51 -0.65 11.15
CA CYS A 58 -0.78 -0.02 10.93
C CYS A 58 -0.73 1.50 11.11
N ASP A 59 0.07 1.99 12.06
CA ASP A 59 0.32 3.42 12.21
C ASP A 59 0.99 4.00 10.96
N LYS A 60 2.02 3.29 10.45
CA LYS A 60 2.68 3.69 9.20
C LYS A 60 1.74 3.71 8.00
N ALA A 61 0.86 2.72 7.89
CA ALA A 61 -0.15 2.68 6.84
C ALA A 61 -1.13 3.87 6.92
N ARG A 62 -1.54 4.27 8.12
CA ARG A 62 -2.40 5.45 8.32
C ARG A 62 -1.69 6.75 7.97
N GLU A 63 -0.40 6.87 8.26
CA GLU A 63 0.42 8.00 7.78
C GLU A 63 0.43 8.08 6.26
N TRP A 64 0.72 6.97 5.57
CA TRP A 64 0.69 6.93 4.10
C TRP A 64 -0.69 7.26 3.55
N ALA A 65 -1.77 6.78 4.16
CA ALA A 65 -3.11 7.16 3.72
C ALA A 65 -3.37 8.67 3.81
N LYS A 66 -2.83 9.37 4.84
CA LYS A 66 -2.89 10.83 4.92
C LYS A 66 -2.08 11.49 3.80
N GLU A 67 -0.88 11.00 3.52
CA GLU A 67 -0.06 11.50 2.40
C GLU A 67 -0.74 11.26 1.04
N MET A 68 -1.45 10.14 0.88
CA MET A 68 -2.21 9.82 -0.32
C MET A 68 -3.38 10.78 -0.54
N ASP A 69 -4.11 11.17 0.52
CA ASP A 69 -5.16 12.20 0.42
C ASP A 69 -4.61 13.56 -0.03
N LEU A 70 -3.40 13.90 0.44
CA LEU A 70 -2.72 15.14 0.12
C LEU A 70 -2.05 15.12 -1.26
N TRP A 71 -2.01 13.96 -1.92
CA TRP A 71 -1.33 13.83 -3.20
C TRP A 71 -2.02 14.65 -4.29
N PRO A 72 -1.28 15.49 -5.05
CA PRO A 72 -1.85 16.27 -6.13
C PRO A 72 -2.47 15.36 -7.20
N LYS A 73 -3.80 15.47 -7.40
CA LYS A 73 -4.55 14.69 -8.41
C LYS A 73 -4.19 15.04 -9.86
N LYS A 74 -3.44 16.13 -10.07
CA LYS A 74 -2.90 16.57 -11.38
C LYS A 74 -1.37 16.59 -11.34
N LYS A 75 -0.73 15.43 -11.40
CA LYS A 75 0.64 15.33 -11.90
C LYS A 75 0.64 14.43 -13.12
N ILE A 76 1.05 14.99 -14.26
CA ILE A 76 1.50 14.23 -15.42
C ILE A 76 2.75 13.48 -14.94
N ALA A 77 2.88 12.20 -15.30
CA ALA A 77 4.06 11.42 -14.93
C ALA A 77 5.31 12.08 -15.55
N ASP A 78 6.38 12.21 -14.76
CA ASP A 78 7.71 12.62 -15.25
C ASP A 78 8.29 11.56 -16.19
#